data_AF-A0A839JIB7-F1
#
_entry.id   AF-A0A839JIB7-F1
#
_cell.length_a   1.000
_cell.length_b   1.000
_cell.length_c   1.000
_cell.angle_alpha   90.00
_cell.angle_beta   90.00
_cell.angle_gamma   90.00
#
_symmetry.space_group_name_H-M   'P 1'
#
loop_
_entity.id
_entity.type
_entity.pdbx_description
1 polymer ?
#
loop_
_entity_poly.entity_id
_entity_poly.type
_entity_poly.pdbx_seq_one_letter_code
_entity_poly.pdbx_strand_id
1 'polypeptide(L)'
;MYLRTTQRRNKDGSIVRYVQVAHNRKVDGVTHAEVLLNLGREDRLDRDGLTRLVASINRYLGEPAPAALPGDAAQLVGDHLHVTESRPMGTVYLLDGLWRMLGVDDALRKALGPRRFTTDVERVLFALVANRAIDPMSKLSAAEWASHDAAIPGLALMDDDQAYRAMDVLIEADAQAKVQEAVFFAVANLLNLEVDVLLFDTTSTYFERDTEEEGDQAFRRYGHSKDHRKDLP
;
A
#
# COMPACT_ATOMS: atom_id res chain seq x y z
N MET A 1 -38.77 -13.81 10.76
CA MET A 1 -38.10 -13.44 12.03
C MET A 1 -37.58 -12.01 11.88
N TYR A 2 -37.40 -11.27 12.96
CA TYR A 2 -36.91 -9.89 12.93
C TYR A 2 -36.14 -9.53 14.20
N LEU A 3 -35.27 -8.53 14.13
CA LEU A 3 -34.61 -7.96 15.30
C LEU A 3 -35.51 -6.94 15.97
N ARG A 4 -35.59 -6.99 17.30
CA ARG A 4 -36.25 -5.96 18.10
C ARG A 4 -35.38 -5.55 19.28
N THR A 5 -35.61 -4.33 19.75
CA THR A 5 -34.98 -3.84 20.97
C THR A 5 -36.02 -3.74 22.08
N THR A 6 -35.68 -4.21 23.28
CA THR A 6 -36.47 -3.98 24.50
C THR A 6 -35.68 -3.13 25.48
N GLN A 7 -36.35 -2.26 26.22
CA GLN A 7 -35.72 -1.36 27.18
C GLN A 7 -36.10 -1.75 28.60
N ARG A 8 -35.14 -1.66 29.53
CA ARG A 8 -35.35 -1.80 30.96
C ARG A 8 -34.82 -0.56 31.67
N ARG A 9 -35.66 0.07 32.49
CA ARG A 9 -35.25 1.16 33.38
C ARG A 9 -34.80 0.59 34.73
N ASN A 10 -33.61 0.99 35.16
CA ASN A 10 -33.05 0.61 36.45
C ASN A 10 -33.53 1.57 37.56
N LYS A 11 -33.33 1.18 38.82
CA LYS A 11 -33.71 1.99 40.00
C LYS A 11 -32.96 3.31 40.08
N ASP A 12 -31.76 3.38 39.51
CA ASP A 12 -30.92 4.58 39.42
C ASP A 12 -31.32 5.53 38.27
N GLY A 13 -32.38 5.19 37.51
CA GLY A 13 -32.84 5.98 36.38
C GLY A 13 -32.16 5.65 35.04
N SER A 14 -31.11 4.84 35.01
CA SER A 14 -30.44 4.43 33.77
C SER A 14 -31.34 3.51 32.91
N ILE A 15 -31.18 3.59 31.59
CA ILE A 15 -31.91 2.78 30.61
C ILE A 15 -30.94 1.80 29.96
N VAL A 16 -31.23 0.51 30.05
CA VAL A 16 -30.47 -0.56 29.37
C VAL A 16 -31.31 -1.15 28.25
N ARG A 17 -30.71 -1.29 27.08
CA ARG A 17 -31.35 -1.84 25.87
C ARG A 17 -30.84 -3.24 25.59
N TYR A 18 -31.74 -4.13 25.19
CA TYR A 18 -31.43 -5.52 24.83
C TYR A 18 -31.91 -5.81 23.42
N VAL A 19 -31.12 -6.56 22.66
CA VAL A 19 -31.45 -6.94 21.29
C VAL A 19 -31.91 -8.40 21.25
N GLN A 20 -32.99 -8.67 20.52
CA GLN A 20 -33.62 -9.99 20.46
C GLN A 20 -34.00 -10.34 19.02
N VAL A 21 -33.89 -11.61 18.66
CA VAL A 21 -34.51 -12.20 17.47
C VAL A 21 -35.91 -12.67 17.86
N ALA A 22 -36.92 -12.19 17.14
CA ALA A 22 -38.32 -12.51 17.40
C ALA A 22 -39.05 -12.99 16.13
N HIS A 23 -40.17 -13.68 16.33
CA HIS A 23 -41.10 -14.09 15.29
C HIS A 23 -42.53 -13.81 15.74
N ASN A 24 -43.34 -13.25 14.85
CA ASN A 24 -44.75 -13.02 15.13
C ASN A 24 -45.55 -14.26 14.79
N ARG A 25 -46.29 -14.79 15.78
CA ARG A 25 -47.18 -15.94 15.62
C ARG A 25 -48.62 -15.51 15.94
N LYS A 26 -49.58 -15.96 15.12
CA LYS A 26 -51.01 -15.77 15.40
C LYS A 26 -51.52 -16.89 16.30
N VAL A 27 -52.17 -16.52 17.41
CA VAL A 27 -52.89 -17.40 18.33
C VAL A 27 -54.26 -16.78 18.56
N ASP A 28 -55.33 -17.53 18.28
CA ASP A 28 -56.72 -17.08 18.46
C ASP A 28 -57.06 -15.71 17.83
N GLY A 29 -56.50 -15.45 16.64
CA GLY A 29 -56.72 -14.20 15.89
C GLY A 29 -55.86 -13.02 16.35
N VAL A 30 -55.10 -13.17 17.44
CA VAL A 30 -54.19 -12.14 17.97
C VAL A 30 -52.75 -12.45 17.60
N THR A 31 -51.99 -11.43 17.20
CA THR A 31 -50.56 -11.57 16.88
C THR A 31 -49.73 -11.44 18.16
N HIS A 32 -48.97 -12.47 18.50
CA HIS A 32 -48.02 -12.48 19.61
C HIS A 32 -46.58 -12.48 19.10
N ALA A 33 -45.73 -11.65 19.68
CA ALA A 33 -44.30 -11.65 19.41
C ALA A 33 -43.59 -12.69 20.29
N GLU A 34 -43.16 -13.80 19.68
CA GLU A 34 -42.39 -14.86 20.30
C GLU A 34 -40.89 -14.55 20.21
N VAL A 35 -40.19 -14.54 21.35
CA VAL A 35 -38.74 -14.30 21.40
C VAL A 35 -38.02 -15.63 21.17
N LEU A 36 -37.23 -15.70 20.10
CA LEU A 36 -36.50 -16.90 19.71
C LEU A 36 -35.09 -16.93 20.30
N LEU A 37 -34.42 -15.77 20.33
CA LEU A 37 -33.07 -15.64 20.87
C LEU A 37 -32.85 -14.25 21.47
N ASN A 38 -32.20 -14.20 22.62
CA ASN A 38 -31.72 -12.96 23.22
C ASN A 38 -30.23 -12.78 22.90
N LEU A 39 -29.89 -11.72 22.16
CA LEU A 39 -28.52 -11.42 21.76
C LEU A 39 -27.74 -10.67 22.86
N GLY A 40 -28.41 -10.30 23.94
CA GLY A 40 -27.80 -9.61 25.08
C GLY A 40 -28.00 -8.11 25.04
N ARG A 41 -27.19 -7.40 25.83
CA ARG A 41 -27.25 -5.95 25.93
C ARG A 41 -26.66 -5.31 24.69
N GLU A 42 -27.34 -4.29 24.17
CA GLU A 42 -26.95 -3.57 22.94
C GLU A 42 -25.53 -2.99 23.03
N ASP A 43 -25.11 -2.52 24.20
CA ASP A 43 -23.78 -1.94 24.45
C ASP A 43 -22.67 -2.98 24.62
N ARG A 44 -23.00 -4.28 24.67
CA ARG A 44 -22.04 -5.39 24.86
C ARG A 44 -22.17 -6.46 23.80
N LEU A 45 -22.75 -6.13 22.64
CA LEU A 45 -22.90 -7.08 21.55
C LEU A 45 -21.54 -7.45 20.95
N ASP A 46 -21.35 -8.75 20.70
CA ASP A 46 -20.28 -9.26 19.83
C ASP A 46 -20.62 -8.91 18.38
N ARG A 47 -20.11 -7.76 17.92
CA ARG A 47 -20.35 -7.27 16.56
C ARG A 47 -19.77 -8.21 15.51
N ASP A 48 -18.59 -8.77 15.76
CA ASP A 48 -17.92 -9.66 14.82
C ASP A 48 -18.66 -10.99 14.67
N GLY A 49 -19.16 -11.53 15.79
CA GLY A 49 -20.04 -12.70 15.81
C GLY A 49 -21.33 -12.48 15.03
N LEU A 50 -21.95 -11.31 15.18
CA LEU A 50 -23.16 -10.95 14.42
C LEU A 50 -22.89 -10.82 12.92
N THR A 51 -21.75 -10.25 12.53
CA THR A 51 -21.33 -10.18 11.12
C THR A 51 -21.15 -11.58 10.52
N ARG A 52 -20.49 -12.49 11.25
CA ARG A 52 -20.37 -13.91 10.82
C ARG A 52 -21.74 -14.58 10.69
N LEU A 53 -22.68 -14.30 11.60
CA LEU A 53 -24.04 -14.83 11.53
C LEU A 53 -24.80 -14.30 10.31
N VAL A 54 -24.69 -13.01 10.00
CA VAL A 54 -25.30 -12.40 8.79
C VAL A 54 -24.76 -13.07 7.52
N ALA A 55 -23.43 -13.23 7.42
CA ALA A 55 -22.82 -13.94 6.29
C ALA A 55 -23.34 -15.38 6.17
N SER A 56 -23.46 -16.09 7.30
CA SER A 56 -24.02 -17.44 7.34
C SER A 56 -25.48 -17.49 6.85
N ILE A 57 -26.33 -16.55 7.27
CA ILE A 57 -27.73 -16.47 6.85
C ILE A 57 -27.82 -16.16 5.35
N ASN A 58 -27.08 -15.16 4.86
CA ASN A 58 -27.09 -14.74 3.47
C ASN A 58 -26.67 -15.88 2.51
N ARG A 59 -25.70 -16.70 2.92
CA ARG A 59 -25.32 -17.94 2.23
C ARG A 59 -26.50 -18.90 2.00
N TYR A 60 -27.44 -19.02 2.94
CA TYR A 60 -28.64 -19.85 2.76
C TYR A 60 -29.76 -19.15 2.00
N LEU A 61 -29.76 -17.81 1.96
CA LEU A 61 -30.73 -17.01 1.23
C LEU A 61 -30.32 -16.77 -0.24
N GLY A 62 -29.10 -17.14 -0.63
CA GLY A 62 -28.56 -16.84 -1.96
C GLY A 62 -28.26 -15.35 -2.18
N GLU A 63 -28.20 -14.58 -1.09
CA GLU A 63 -27.88 -13.15 -1.11
C GLU A 63 -26.36 -12.98 -0.98
N PRO A 64 -25.71 -12.14 -1.80
CA PRO A 64 -24.31 -11.82 -1.60
C PRO A 64 -24.13 -11.16 -0.23
N ALA A 65 -23.09 -11.56 0.53
CA ALA A 65 -22.78 -10.90 1.80
C ALA A 65 -22.56 -9.39 1.55
N PRO A 66 -23.14 -8.49 2.37
CA PRO A 66 -22.89 -7.07 2.23
C PRO A 66 -21.39 -6.83 2.30
N ALA A 67 -20.84 -6.14 1.30
CA ALA A 67 -19.43 -5.87 1.15
C ALA A 67 -18.85 -5.24 2.43
N ALA A 68 -18.19 -6.07 3.24
CA ALA A 68 -17.46 -5.63 4.41
C ALA A 68 -16.05 -6.24 4.35
N LEU A 69 -15.11 -5.35 4.04
CA LEU A 69 -13.65 -5.47 4.15
C LEU A 69 -12.91 -6.34 3.10
N PRO A 70 -11.69 -5.92 2.70
CA PRO A 70 -10.91 -6.53 1.64
C PRO A 70 -10.34 -7.86 2.16
N GLY A 71 -10.95 -8.98 1.76
CA GLY A 71 -10.47 -10.30 2.16
C GLY A 71 -11.02 -11.43 1.31
N ASP A 72 -12.28 -11.36 0.88
CA ASP A 72 -12.93 -12.51 0.25
C ASP A 72 -13.24 -12.29 -1.23
N ALA A 73 -12.19 -12.24 -2.04
CA ALA A 73 -12.31 -12.58 -3.46
C ALA A 73 -12.74 -14.06 -3.65
N ALA A 74 -12.54 -14.91 -2.63
CA ALA A 74 -12.86 -16.34 -2.63
C ALA A 74 -14.36 -16.68 -2.74
N GLN A 75 -15.29 -15.73 -2.51
CA GLN A 75 -16.73 -16.00 -2.52
C GLN A 75 -17.42 -15.73 -3.87
N LEU A 76 -16.73 -15.13 -4.83
CA LEU A 76 -17.31 -14.72 -6.12
C LEU A 76 -17.35 -15.84 -7.18
N VAL A 77 -16.79 -17.00 -6.86
CA VAL A 77 -16.66 -18.07 -7.85
C VAL A 77 -16.95 -19.39 -7.18
N GLY A 78 -17.94 -20.12 -7.72
CA GLY A 78 -18.50 -21.32 -7.07
C GLY A 78 -17.48 -22.41 -6.75
N ASP A 79 -17.95 -23.55 -6.22
CA ASP A 79 -17.16 -24.66 -5.65
C ASP A 79 -16.01 -25.24 -6.51
N HIS A 80 -15.80 -24.76 -7.73
CA HIS A 80 -14.73 -25.15 -8.65
C HIS A 80 -13.69 -24.06 -8.97
N LEU A 81 -13.82 -22.83 -8.44
CA LEU A 81 -12.78 -21.81 -8.58
C LEU A 81 -12.39 -21.24 -7.23
N HIS A 82 -11.09 -21.35 -6.92
CA HIS A 82 -10.48 -20.81 -5.73
C HIS A 82 -9.63 -19.60 -6.11
N VAL A 83 -9.80 -18.50 -5.39
CA VAL A 83 -8.88 -17.35 -5.52
C VAL A 83 -7.58 -17.70 -4.82
N THR A 84 -6.49 -17.73 -5.57
CA THR A 84 -5.14 -18.03 -5.08
C THR A 84 -4.46 -16.80 -4.49
N GLU A 85 -4.75 -15.62 -5.04
CA GLU A 85 -4.19 -14.34 -4.61
C GLU A 85 -5.07 -13.18 -5.08
N SER A 86 -4.99 -12.05 -4.38
CA SER A 86 -5.65 -10.80 -4.76
C SER A 86 -4.76 -9.63 -4.35
N ARG A 87 -4.24 -8.90 -5.33
CA ARG A 87 -3.31 -7.78 -5.09
C ARG A 87 -3.90 -6.46 -5.60
N PRO A 88 -3.84 -5.37 -4.81
CA PRO A 88 -4.22 -4.05 -5.29
C PRO A 88 -3.40 -3.64 -6.53
N MET A 89 -4.11 -3.20 -7.57
CA MET A 89 -3.52 -2.69 -8.81
C MET A 89 -3.78 -1.20 -9.03
N GLY A 90 -4.82 -0.62 -8.41
CA GLY A 90 -5.33 0.71 -8.76
C GLY A 90 -4.28 1.84 -8.70
N THR A 91 -3.64 2.03 -7.55
CA THR A 91 -2.64 3.10 -7.38
C THR A 91 -1.39 2.84 -8.22
N VAL A 92 -0.93 1.58 -8.30
CA VAL A 92 0.22 1.21 -9.15
C VAL A 92 -0.08 1.52 -10.62
N TYR A 93 -1.28 1.20 -11.10
CA TYR A 93 -1.70 1.49 -12.47
C TYR A 93 -1.73 2.98 -12.77
N LEU A 94 -2.25 3.79 -11.84
CA LEU A 94 -2.22 5.25 -11.95
C LEU A 94 -0.77 5.77 -12.04
N LEU A 95 0.11 5.29 -11.16
CA LEU A 95 1.52 5.68 -11.16
C LEU A 95 2.25 5.24 -12.43
N ASP A 96 1.95 4.06 -12.99
CA ASP A 96 2.51 3.61 -14.26
C ASP A 96 2.05 4.53 -15.42
N GLY A 97 0.79 4.99 -15.39
CA GLY A 97 0.30 6.00 -16.32
C GLY A 97 1.06 7.31 -16.25
N LEU A 98 1.30 7.83 -15.04
CA LEU A 98 2.09 9.06 -14.83
C LEU A 98 3.55 8.87 -15.22
N TRP A 99 4.14 7.72 -14.90
CA TRP A 99 5.50 7.36 -15.26
C TRP A 99 5.72 7.42 -16.77
N ARG A 100 4.78 6.89 -17.56
CA ARG A 100 4.79 6.96 -19.03
C ARG A 100 4.47 8.36 -19.55
N MET A 101 3.52 9.07 -18.93
CA MET A 101 3.16 10.44 -19.32
C MET A 101 4.35 11.39 -19.17
N LEU A 102 5.17 11.18 -18.14
CA LEU A 102 6.42 11.91 -17.90
C LEU A 102 7.59 11.38 -18.75
N GLY A 103 7.40 10.33 -19.55
CA GLY A 103 8.40 9.73 -20.42
C GLY A 103 9.58 9.09 -19.68
N VAL A 104 9.40 8.72 -18.41
CA VAL A 104 10.47 8.16 -17.57
C VAL A 104 10.89 6.78 -18.10
N ASP A 105 9.93 5.96 -18.51
CA ASP A 105 10.16 4.65 -19.11
C ASP A 105 11.03 4.74 -20.37
N ASP A 106 10.69 5.65 -21.29
CA ASP A 106 11.45 5.87 -22.51
C ASP A 106 12.84 6.46 -22.25
N ALA A 107 12.95 7.38 -21.29
CA ALA A 107 14.23 7.95 -20.88
C ALA A 107 15.16 6.87 -20.31
N LEU A 108 14.64 6.02 -19.42
CA LEU A 108 15.37 4.89 -18.86
C LEU A 108 15.76 3.90 -19.94
N ARG A 109 14.84 3.50 -20.83
CA ARG A 109 15.14 2.57 -21.93
C ARG A 109 16.29 3.08 -22.81
N LYS A 110 16.32 4.39 -23.10
CA LYS A 110 17.41 5.02 -23.87
C LYS A 110 18.73 5.06 -23.09
N ALA A 111 18.69 5.41 -21.80
CA ALA A 111 19.89 5.49 -20.96
C ALA A 111 20.52 4.11 -20.70
N LEU A 112 19.68 3.10 -20.46
CA LEU A 112 20.09 1.72 -20.20
C LEU A 112 20.64 1.03 -21.46
N GLY A 113 20.18 1.46 -22.65
CA GLY A 113 20.59 0.90 -23.94
C GLY A 113 20.24 -0.58 -24.11
N PRO A 114 20.78 -1.26 -25.14
CA PRO A 114 20.53 -2.68 -25.41
C PRO A 114 21.36 -3.56 -24.47
N ARG A 115 21.18 -3.44 -23.16
CA ARG A 115 21.79 -4.32 -22.16
C ARG A 115 20.90 -5.56 -21.97
N ARG A 116 21.50 -6.75 -22.06
CA ARG A 116 20.79 -8.01 -21.78
C ARG A 116 20.75 -8.25 -20.28
N PHE A 117 19.74 -7.69 -19.62
CA PHE A 117 19.43 -8.05 -18.25
C PHE A 117 18.46 -9.23 -18.22
N THR A 118 18.58 -10.09 -17.21
CA THR A 118 17.61 -11.16 -16.94
C THR A 118 16.27 -10.61 -16.45
N THR A 119 16.29 -9.40 -15.88
CA THR A 119 15.15 -8.70 -15.28
C THR A 119 14.99 -7.35 -15.95
N ASP A 120 13.75 -6.91 -16.15
CA ASP A 120 13.48 -5.58 -16.69
C ASP A 120 13.84 -4.50 -15.64
N VAL A 121 15.02 -3.91 -15.80
CA VAL A 121 15.57 -2.89 -14.88
C VAL A 121 14.62 -1.71 -14.75
N GLU A 122 13.97 -1.32 -15.85
CA GLU A 122 13.04 -0.19 -15.84
C GLU A 122 11.81 -0.51 -14.98
N ARG A 123 11.28 -1.74 -15.06
CA ARG A 123 10.18 -2.18 -14.19
C ARG A 123 10.58 -2.28 -12.72
N VAL A 124 11.81 -2.71 -12.42
CA VAL A 124 12.32 -2.73 -11.04
C VAL A 124 12.42 -1.30 -10.47
N LEU A 125 12.95 -0.36 -11.26
CA LEU A 125 13.02 1.06 -10.85
C LEU A 125 11.62 1.65 -10.66
N PHE A 126 10.68 1.35 -11.56
CA PHE A 126 9.29 1.73 -11.40
C PHE A 126 8.69 1.18 -10.10
N ALA A 127 8.92 -0.10 -9.78
CA ALA A 127 8.42 -0.71 -8.55
C ALA A 127 8.95 -0.01 -7.29
N LEU A 128 10.23 0.36 -7.26
CA LEU A 128 10.83 1.12 -6.15
C LEU A 128 10.22 2.52 -6.00
N VAL A 129 9.97 3.22 -7.11
CA VAL A 129 9.32 4.54 -7.09
C VAL A 129 7.85 4.42 -6.67
N ALA A 130 7.14 3.41 -7.18
CA ALA A 130 5.75 3.15 -6.82
C ALA A 130 5.61 2.81 -5.33
N ASN A 131 6.48 1.95 -4.79
CA ASN A 131 6.53 1.66 -3.37
C ASN A 131 6.76 2.94 -2.54
N ARG A 132 7.70 3.79 -2.96
CA ARG A 132 7.97 5.07 -2.28
C ARG A 132 6.78 6.03 -2.28
N ALA A 133 5.89 5.96 -3.27
CA ALA A 133 4.69 6.79 -3.32
C ALA A 133 3.50 6.20 -2.55
N ILE A 134 3.45 4.88 -2.41
CA ILE A 134 2.30 4.15 -1.84
C ILE A 134 2.53 3.81 -0.36
N ASP A 135 3.62 3.13 -0.05
CA ASP A 135 3.94 2.61 1.28
C ASP A 135 5.48 2.56 1.46
N PRO A 136 6.11 3.70 1.81
CA PRO A 136 7.57 3.80 1.86
C PRO A 136 8.20 2.82 2.85
N MET A 137 9.08 1.96 2.35
CA MET A 137 9.75 0.94 3.17
C MET A 137 11.22 0.69 2.76
N SER A 138 11.88 -0.24 3.46
CA SER A 138 13.23 -0.69 3.13
C SER A 138 13.26 -1.37 1.75
N LYS A 139 14.43 -1.49 1.11
CA LYS A 139 14.54 -2.15 -0.21
C LYS A 139 14.15 -3.62 -0.17
N LEU A 140 14.53 -4.32 0.91
CA LEU A 140 14.14 -5.70 1.15
C LEU A 140 12.62 -5.82 1.20
N SER A 141 11.99 -4.99 2.02
CA SER A 141 10.53 -4.99 2.14
C SER A 141 9.85 -4.54 0.84
N ALA A 142 10.42 -3.59 0.10
CA ALA A 142 9.87 -3.12 -1.17
C ALA A 142 9.88 -4.23 -2.24
N ALA A 143 10.89 -5.11 -2.22
CA ALA A 143 10.95 -6.27 -3.10
C ALA A 143 9.88 -7.32 -2.75
N GLU A 144 9.67 -7.58 -1.46
CA GLU A 144 8.58 -8.44 -0.99
C GLU A 144 7.21 -7.86 -1.38
N TRP A 145 7.01 -6.57 -1.15
CA TRP A 145 5.78 -5.84 -1.49
C TRP A 145 5.47 -5.91 -2.99
N ALA A 146 6.47 -5.66 -3.84
CA ALA A 146 6.30 -5.75 -5.29
C ALA A 146 6.00 -7.19 -5.75
N SER A 147 6.51 -8.19 -5.04
CA SER A 147 6.35 -9.61 -5.36
C SER A 147 5.05 -10.23 -4.84
N HIS A 148 4.44 -9.67 -3.78
CA HIS A 148 3.34 -10.32 -3.06
C HIS A 148 2.14 -9.41 -2.77
N ASP A 149 2.36 -8.13 -2.54
CA ASP A 149 1.34 -7.22 -2.02
C ASP A 149 0.77 -6.27 -3.08
N ALA A 150 1.46 -6.08 -4.20
CA ALA A 150 1.02 -5.21 -5.28
C ALA A 150 1.04 -5.91 -6.64
N ALA A 151 0.11 -5.53 -7.51
CA ALA A 151 0.11 -5.96 -8.91
C ALA A 151 0.89 -4.94 -9.75
N ILE A 152 2.07 -5.32 -10.25
CA ILE A 152 2.94 -4.48 -11.09
C ILE A 152 3.00 -5.06 -12.51
N PRO A 153 2.35 -4.44 -13.50
CA PRO A 153 2.40 -4.92 -14.88
C PRO A 153 3.85 -4.97 -15.41
N GLY A 154 4.23 -6.13 -15.93
CA GLY A 154 5.59 -6.36 -16.45
C GLY A 154 6.62 -6.78 -15.39
N LEU A 155 6.22 -6.93 -14.11
CA LEU A 155 7.10 -7.40 -13.04
C LEU A 155 6.35 -8.38 -12.14
N ALA A 156 6.56 -9.68 -12.37
CA ALA A 156 5.90 -10.72 -11.57
C ALA A 156 6.55 -10.89 -10.19
N LEU A 157 7.87 -10.81 -10.14
CA LEU A 157 8.70 -11.03 -8.96
C LEU A 157 9.94 -10.14 -9.04
N MET A 158 10.41 -9.69 -7.88
CA MET A 158 11.73 -9.09 -7.72
C MET A 158 12.32 -9.44 -6.35
N ASP A 159 13.64 -9.47 -6.28
CA ASP A 159 14.39 -9.56 -5.02
C ASP A 159 15.16 -8.24 -4.75
N ASP A 160 15.73 -8.12 -3.56
CA ASP A 160 16.47 -6.93 -3.16
C ASP A 160 17.80 -6.77 -3.90
N ASP A 161 18.47 -7.87 -4.25
CA ASP A 161 19.65 -7.87 -5.12
C ASP A 161 19.36 -7.22 -6.48
N GLN A 162 18.23 -7.54 -7.10
CA GLN A 162 17.77 -6.89 -8.33
C GLN A 162 17.48 -5.41 -8.10
N ALA A 163 16.91 -5.03 -6.95
CA ALA A 163 16.70 -3.63 -6.60
C ALA A 163 18.04 -2.86 -6.51
N TYR A 164 19.03 -3.40 -5.80
CA TYR A 164 20.36 -2.78 -5.70
C TYR A 164 21.04 -2.68 -7.05
N ARG A 165 21.05 -3.76 -7.84
CA ARG A 165 21.64 -3.76 -9.19
C ARG A 165 20.96 -2.77 -10.12
N ALA A 166 19.64 -2.65 -10.07
CA ALA A 166 18.91 -1.67 -10.87
C ALA A 166 19.33 -0.24 -10.53
N MET A 167 19.56 0.06 -9.25
CA MET A 167 20.05 1.36 -8.81
C MET A 167 21.50 1.63 -9.27
N ASP A 168 22.39 0.65 -9.16
CA ASP A 168 23.77 0.80 -9.64
C ASP A 168 23.81 1.06 -11.14
N VAL A 169 23.00 0.30 -11.90
CA VAL A 169 22.84 0.48 -13.34
C VAL A 169 22.26 1.85 -13.66
N LEU A 170 21.29 2.35 -12.88
CA LEU A 170 20.75 3.70 -13.06
C LEU A 170 21.81 4.77 -12.84
N ILE A 171 22.60 4.68 -11.77
CA ILE A 171 23.66 5.63 -11.45
C ILE A 171 24.70 5.66 -12.59
N GLU A 172 25.10 4.49 -13.08
CA GLU A 172 26.06 4.39 -14.18
C GLU A 172 25.48 4.94 -15.49
N ALA A 173 24.24 4.57 -15.83
CA ALA A 173 23.57 4.97 -17.07
C ALA A 173 23.20 6.45 -17.10
N ASP A 174 22.85 7.03 -15.94
CA ASP A 174 22.48 8.43 -15.78
C ASP A 174 23.66 9.31 -15.31
N ALA A 175 24.91 8.86 -15.52
CA ALA A 175 26.10 9.65 -15.20
C ALA A 175 26.14 11.03 -15.90
N GLN A 176 25.36 11.20 -16.98
CA GLN A 176 25.19 12.45 -17.72
C GLN A 176 23.85 13.16 -17.45
N ALA A 177 23.10 12.73 -16.42
CA ALA A 177 21.81 13.31 -16.01
C ALA A 177 20.73 13.35 -17.12
N LYS A 178 20.78 12.44 -18.09
CA LYS A 178 19.84 12.39 -19.23
C LYS A 178 18.42 12.03 -18.81
N VAL A 179 18.27 11.14 -17.82
CA VAL A 179 16.96 10.77 -17.28
C VAL A 179 16.38 11.96 -16.54
N GLN A 180 17.19 12.61 -15.69
CA GLN A 180 16.79 13.81 -14.96
C GLN A 180 16.39 14.96 -15.89
N GLU A 181 17.17 15.20 -16.95
CA GLU A 181 16.88 16.21 -17.96
C GLU A 181 15.54 15.93 -18.67
N ALA A 182 15.31 14.67 -19.09
CA ALA A 182 14.08 14.28 -19.75
C ALA A 182 12.85 14.48 -18.85
N VAL A 183 12.93 14.08 -17.57
CA VAL A 183 11.86 14.25 -16.60
C VAL A 183 11.61 15.73 -16.30
N PHE A 184 12.67 16.52 -16.15
CA PHE A 184 12.57 17.97 -15.92
C PHE A 184 11.77 18.65 -17.03
N PHE A 185 12.15 18.44 -18.30
CA PHE A 185 11.46 19.05 -19.42
C PHE A 185 10.04 18.53 -19.61
N ALA A 186 9.79 17.24 -19.32
CA ALA A 186 8.44 16.68 -19.34
C ALA A 186 7.53 17.37 -18.32
N VAL A 187 8.00 17.56 -17.08
CA VAL A 187 7.26 18.27 -16.03
C VAL A 187 7.07 19.74 -16.38
N ALA A 188 8.13 20.42 -16.83
CA ALA A 188 8.07 21.83 -17.21
C ALA A 188 7.04 22.08 -18.32
N ASN A 189 7.00 21.21 -19.33
CA ASN A 189 6.01 21.28 -20.40
C ASN A 189 4.60 20.94 -19.91
N LEU A 190 4.44 19.85 -19.15
CA LEU A 190 3.13 19.39 -18.67
C LEU A 190 2.42 20.43 -17.80
N LEU A 191 3.18 21.14 -16.97
CA LEU A 191 2.65 22.13 -16.04
C LEU A 191 2.78 23.57 -16.54
N ASN A 192 3.29 23.78 -17.77
CA ASN A 192 3.64 25.10 -18.32
C ASN A 192 4.44 25.94 -17.32
N LEU A 193 5.49 25.35 -16.74
CA LEU A 193 6.30 26.04 -15.73
C LEU A 193 7.11 27.17 -16.39
N GLU A 194 6.83 28.40 -15.96
CA GLU A 194 7.70 29.55 -16.17
C GLU A 194 8.59 29.72 -14.94
N VAL A 195 9.90 29.91 -15.15
CA VAL A 195 10.86 30.03 -14.05
C VAL A 195 10.90 31.47 -13.56
N ASP A 196 10.21 31.73 -12.44
CA ASP A 196 10.24 33.03 -11.76
C ASP A 196 11.24 33.08 -10.58
N VAL A 197 11.29 32.00 -9.78
CA VAL A 197 12.11 31.89 -8.57
C VAL A 197 12.77 30.52 -8.51
N LEU A 198 14.09 30.50 -8.32
CA LEU A 198 14.87 29.29 -8.08
C LEU A 198 15.14 29.14 -6.58
N LEU A 199 14.47 28.19 -5.95
CA LEU A 199 14.80 27.74 -4.59
C LEU A 199 15.83 26.62 -4.72
N PHE A 200 17.04 26.85 -4.22
CA PHE A 200 18.05 25.80 -4.12
C PHE A 200 18.36 25.54 -2.64
N ASP A 201 18.38 24.26 -2.27
CA ASP A 201 18.91 23.80 -0.99
C ASP A 201 20.09 22.85 -1.30
N THR A 202 21.14 22.92 -0.49
CA THR A 202 22.33 22.07 -0.67
C THR A 202 22.37 21.05 0.46
N THR A 203 22.06 19.79 0.14
CA THR A 203 22.29 18.70 1.09
C THR A 203 23.79 18.48 1.27
N SER A 204 24.23 18.45 2.53
CA SER A 204 25.62 18.09 2.85
C SER A 204 25.68 16.59 3.12
N THR A 205 26.48 15.87 2.34
CA THR A 205 26.83 14.46 2.61
C THR A 205 28.18 14.40 3.31
N TYR A 206 28.28 13.57 4.34
CA TYR A 206 29.52 13.31 5.06
C TYR A 206 29.72 11.80 5.23
N PHE A 207 30.94 11.39 5.59
CA PHE A 207 31.26 10.00 5.90
C PHE A 207 31.38 9.82 7.42
N GLU A 208 30.86 8.72 7.95
CA GLU A 208 31.17 8.29 9.32
C GLU A 208 32.19 7.15 9.27
N ARG A 209 33.27 7.31 10.05
CA ARG A 209 34.32 6.31 10.21
C ARG A 209 34.95 6.44 11.60
N ASP A 210 35.51 5.33 12.08
CA ASP A 210 36.21 5.31 13.36
C ASP A 210 37.63 5.90 13.28
N THR A 211 38.27 5.85 12.10
CA THR A 211 39.64 6.34 11.87
C THR A 211 39.81 6.97 10.48
N GLU A 212 40.76 7.91 10.37
CA GLU A 212 41.16 8.51 9.09
C GLU A 212 41.77 7.47 8.14
N GLU A 213 41.69 7.77 6.84
CA GLU A 213 42.51 7.07 5.85
C GLU A 213 43.96 7.54 5.85
N GLU A 214 44.87 6.58 5.78
CA GLU A 214 46.31 6.81 5.65
C GLU A 214 46.75 6.82 4.18
N GLY A 215 47.89 7.47 3.91
CA GLY A 215 48.52 7.52 2.59
C GLY A 215 48.12 8.73 1.75
N ASP A 216 48.98 9.12 0.79
CA ASP A 216 48.92 10.42 0.11
C ASP A 216 47.66 10.67 -0.73
N GLN A 217 46.89 9.62 -1.05
CA GLN A 217 45.61 9.71 -1.78
C GLN A 217 44.38 9.48 -0.90
N ALA A 218 44.54 9.47 0.42
CA ALA A 218 43.44 9.31 1.36
C ALA A 218 42.39 10.43 1.18
N PHE A 219 41.17 10.01 0.89
CA PHE A 219 40.04 10.92 0.65
C PHE A 219 39.23 11.17 1.93
N ARG A 220 39.26 10.23 2.88
CA ARG A 220 38.45 10.27 4.11
C ARG A 220 39.34 10.58 5.32
N ARG A 221 39.87 11.80 5.38
CA ARG A 221 40.68 12.34 6.50
C ARG A 221 39.89 13.39 7.24
N TYR A 222 40.06 13.49 8.56
CA TYR A 222 39.37 14.47 9.39
C TYR A 222 39.62 15.88 8.91
N GLY A 223 38.54 16.66 8.90
CA GLY A 223 38.54 17.93 8.22
C GLY A 223 37.52 18.89 8.83
N HIS A 224 37.09 19.82 7.99
CA HIS A 224 36.09 20.79 8.37
C HIS A 224 34.70 20.15 8.31
N SER A 225 34.25 19.59 9.44
CA SER A 225 32.86 19.19 9.62
C SER A 225 31.94 20.39 9.80
N LYS A 226 30.83 20.43 9.06
CA LYS A 226 29.76 21.44 9.25
C LYS A 226 29.05 21.32 10.59
N ASP A 227 29.08 20.14 11.20
CA ASP A 227 28.47 19.85 12.50
C ASP A 227 29.45 20.02 13.67
N HIS A 228 30.56 20.71 13.43
CA HIS A 228 31.63 20.97 14.41
C HIS A 228 32.26 19.71 15.01
N ARG A 229 32.21 18.59 14.28
CA ARG A 229 32.84 17.32 14.66
C ARG A 229 34.22 17.15 14.02
N LYS A 230 35.27 17.41 14.80
CA LYS A 230 36.68 17.31 14.35
C LYS A 230 37.16 15.87 14.12
N ASP A 231 36.34 14.90 14.52
CA ASP A 231 36.55 13.47 14.33
C ASP A 231 35.83 12.92 13.09
N LEU A 232 35.31 13.81 12.23
CA LEU A 232 34.71 13.45 10.96
C LEU A 232 35.52 14.02 9.78
N PRO A 233 35.58 13.29 8.64
CA PRO A 233 36.13 13.81 7.39
C PRO A 233 35.46 15.10 6.90
#